data_AF-A0A9P5M6K5-F1
#
_entry.id   AF-A0A9P5M6K5-F1
#
_cell.length_a   1.000
_cell.length_b   1.000
_cell.length_c   1.000
_cell.angle_alpha   90.00
_cell.angle_beta   90.00
_cell.angle_gamma   90.00
#
_symmetry.space_group_name_H-M   'P 1'
#
loop_
_entity.id
_entity.type
_entity.pdbx_description
1 polymer ?
#
loop_
_entity_poly.entity_id
_entity_poly.type
_entity_poly.pdbx_seq_one_letter_code
_entity_poly.pdbx_strand_id
1 'polypeptide(L)'
;MANHKGPKSNANRRNRATHRADRVADIPAHDMVQYALTNAALTINLDFVTARSPGEEQDEIESLLEITPRYGNDTNIIHLKMTSKAPEEDIQCIDRRDILAQVVEKINNLPHIKEISFVIAVDRFNWKQIDTASSIYRLKFVDWAFELKIKDGETQKVLSDSRVDRELRAVERKLQHQAM
;
A
#
# COMPACT_ATOMS: atom_id res chain seq x y z
N MET A 1 -46.11 24.94 5.07
CA MET A 1 -45.35 24.20 6.10
C MET A 1 -44.02 23.78 5.49
N ALA A 2 -42.93 24.48 5.83
CA ALA A 2 -41.61 24.18 5.30
C ALA A 2 -40.94 23.11 6.16
N ASN A 3 -40.74 21.91 5.61
CA ASN A 3 -39.96 20.86 6.27
C ASN A 3 -38.46 21.19 6.16
N HIS A 4 -37.92 21.88 7.16
CA HIS A 4 -36.47 22.04 7.33
C HIS A 4 -35.83 20.66 7.63
N LYS A 5 -35.23 20.03 6.61
CA LYS A 5 -34.27 18.94 6.81
C LYS A 5 -32.98 19.53 7.38
N GLY A 6 -32.82 19.47 8.71
CA GLY A 6 -31.54 19.72 9.38
C GLY A 6 -30.43 18.75 8.92
N PRO A 7 -29.16 19.00 9.29
CA PRO A 7 -27.99 18.39 8.66
C PRO A 7 -27.87 16.88 8.96
N LYS A 8 -28.43 16.03 8.08
CA LYS A 8 -28.37 14.56 8.17
C LYS A 8 -26.99 13.95 7.89
N SER A 9 -26.01 14.75 7.47
CA SER A 9 -24.69 14.29 7.03
C SER A 9 -23.81 13.80 8.19
N ASN A 10 -23.77 14.54 9.29
CA ASN A 10 -22.73 14.33 10.32
C ASN A 10 -23.06 13.17 11.29
N ALA A 11 -24.34 13.00 11.64
CA ALA A 11 -24.81 11.88 12.46
C ALA A 11 -24.62 10.53 11.75
N ASN A 12 -24.95 10.46 10.45
CA ASN A 12 -24.72 9.26 9.64
C ASN A 12 -23.22 8.91 9.51
N ARG A 13 -22.34 9.91 9.43
CA ARG A 13 -20.89 9.68 9.37
C ARG A 13 -20.35 9.10 10.68
N ARG A 14 -20.77 9.67 11.82
CA ARG A 14 -20.41 9.15 13.15
C ARG A 14 -20.88 7.71 13.35
N ASN A 15 -22.14 7.42 13.01
CA ASN A 15 -22.69 6.06 13.16
C ASN A 15 -21.94 5.02 12.30
N ARG A 16 -21.54 5.37 11.07
CA ARG A 16 -20.72 4.48 10.23
C ARG A 16 -19.31 4.27 10.80
N ALA A 17 -18.69 5.32 11.32
CA ALA A 17 -17.37 5.22 11.94
C ALA A 17 -17.41 4.36 13.21
N THR A 18 -18.46 4.47 14.02
CA THR A 18 -18.68 3.63 15.21
C THR A 18 -18.85 2.16 14.82
N HIS A 19 -19.73 1.84 13.87
CA HIS A 19 -19.88 0.46 13.41
C HIS A 19 -18.61 -0.13 12.78
N ARG A 20 -17.80 0.68 12.12
CA ARG A 20 -16.48 0.26 11.64
C ARG A 20 -15.53 0.00 12.80
N ALA A 21 -15.53 0.86 13.80
CA ALA A 21 -14.68 0.71 14.98
C ALA A 21 -14.94 -0.63 15.66
N ASP A 22 -16.21 -0.99 15.84
CA ASP A 22 -16.59 -2.28 16.44
C ASP A 22 -16.09 -3.47 15.60
N ARG A 23 -16.18 -3.39 14.26
CA ARG A 23 -15.76 -4.48 13.37
C ARG A 23 -14.25 -4.65 13.27
N VAL A 24 -13.48 -3.56 13.34
CA VAL A 24 -12.02 -3.62 13.24
C VAL A 24 -11.32 -3.75 14.60
N ALA A 25 -12.05 -3.61 15.71
CA ALA A 25 -11.49 -3.70 17.05
C ALA A 25 -10.88 -5.08 17.34
N ASP A 26 -11.43 -6.14 16.74
CA ASP A 26 -10.97 -7.53 16.92
C ASP A 26 -9.82 -7.91 15.98
N ILE A 27 -9.39 -6.99 15.10
CA ILE A 27 -8.24 -7.25 14.22
C ILE A 27 -6.95 -6.99 15.01
N PRO A 28 -6.02 -7.96 15.07
CA PRO A 28 -4.74 -7.77 15.75
C PRO A 28 -3.99 -6.54 15.21
N ALA A 29 -3.40 -5.77 16.13
CA ALA A 29 -2.52 -4.67 15.76
C ALA A 29 -1.24 -5.20 15.09
N HIS A 30 -0.70 -4.42 14.17
CA HIS A 30 0.50 -4.77 13.41
C HIS A 30 1.27 -3.52 13.04
N ASP A 31 2.60 -3.55 13.17
CA ASP A 31 3.45 -2.36 13.06
C ASP A 31 3.42 -1.72 11.67
N MET A 32 3.30 -2.54 10.63
CA MET A 32 3.15 -2.10 9.25
C MET A 32 1.74 -1.64 8.87
N VAL A 33 0.74 -1.69 9.77
CA VAL A 33 -0.65 -1.37 9.43
C VAL A 33 -1.20 -0.23 10.30
N GLN A 34 -1.81 0.75 9.66
CA GLN A 34 -2.58 1.80 10.33
C GLN A 34 -3.95 1.94 9.69
N TYR A 35 -5.00 1.94 10.50
CA TYR A 35 -6.36 2.05 10.00
C TYR A 35 -7.07 3.32 10.52
N ALA A 36 -7.53 4.15 9.60
CA ALA A 36 -8.25 5.38 9.91
C ALA A 36 -9.76 5.21 9.72
N LEU A 37 -10.48 5.11 10.83
CA LEU A 37 -11.94 4.90 10.88
C LEU A 37 -12.76 5.95 10.12
N THR A 38 -12.33 7.20 10.21
CA THR A 38 -13.07 8.39 9.74
C THR A 38 -13.25 8.45 8.22
N ASN A 39 -12.28 7.90 7.48
CA ASN A 39 -12.28 7.85 6.02
C ASN A 39 -12.22 6.41 5.47
N ALA A 40 -12.14 5.38 6.34
CA ALA A 40 -11.95 3.99 5.92
C ALA A 40 -10.67 3.82 5.09
N ALA A 41 -9.58 4.41 5.58
CA ALA A 41 -8.27 4.32 4.95
C ALA A 41 -7.39 3.32 5.67
N LEU A 42 -6.88 2.35 4.92
CA LEU A 42 -5.87 1.40 5.36
C LEU A 42 -4.50 1.86 4.83
N THR A 43 -3.56 2.10 5.73
CA THR A 43 -2.17 2.37 5.39
C THR A 43 -1.36 1.11 5.65
N ILE A 44 -0.65 0.63 4.63
CA ILE A 44 0.31 -0.47 4.73
C ILE A 44 1.69 0.11 4.47
N ASN A 45 2.59 0.00 5.46
CA ASN A 45 3.95 0.53 5.41
C ASN A 45 4.95 -0.61 5.40
N LEU A 46 5.43 -0.97 4.20
CA LEU A 46 6.52 -1.91 3.99
C LEU A 46 7.84 -1.23 4.35
N ASP A 47 8.20 -1.31 5.63
CA ASP A 47 9.39 -0.69 6.18
C ASP A 47 10.57 -1.65 6.19
N PHE A 48 11.47 -1.46 5.23
CA PHE A 48 12.74 -2.19 5.13
C PHE A 48 13.92 -1.41 5.75
N VAL A 49 13.65 -0.33 6.48
CA VAL A 49 14.67 0.44 7.22
C VAL A 49 14.89 -0.13 8.62
N THR A 50 13.82 -0.62 9.26
CA THR A 50 13.95 -1.33 10.54
C THR A 50 14.87 -2.55 10.39
N ALA A 51 15.85 -2.68 11.27
CA ALA A 51 16.74 -3.84 11.27
C ALA A 51 16.02 -5.05 11.87
N ARG A 52 15.72 -6.05 11.03
CA ARG A 52 15.20 -7.35 11.41
C ARG A 52 16.12 -8.44 10.90
N SER A 53 16.17 -9.57 11.59
CA SER A 53 16.74 -10.78 11.01
C SER A 53 15.84 -11.29 9.86
N PRO A 54 16.37 -12.10 8.91
CA PRO A 54 15.55 -12.60 7.80
C PRO A 54 14.32 -13.40 8.24
N GLY A 55 14.42 -14.15 9.34
CA GLY A 55 13.30 -14.90 9.91
C GLY A 55 12.23 -13.98 10.50
N GLU A 56 12.64 -12.99 11.30
CA GLU A 56 11.71 -12.01 11.87
C GLU A 56 10.99 -11.19 10.79
N GLU A 57 11.70 -10.80 9.74
CA GLU A 57 11.05 -10.10 8.63
C GLU A 57 10.04 -10.99 7.90
N GLN A 58 10.38 -12.27 7.67
CA GLN A 58 9.45 -13.21 7.06
C GLN A 58 8.17 -13.38 7.91
N ASP A 59 8.33 -13.55 9.22
CA ASP A 59 7.20 -13.66 10.17
C ASP A 59 6.32 -12.40 10.16
N GLU A 60 6.92 -11.21 10.11
CA GLU A 60 6.20 -9.93 10.00
C GLU A 60 5.44 -9.82 8.68
N ILE A 61 6.03 -10.24 7.56
CA ILE A 61 5.34 -10.23 6.26
C ILE A 61 4.20 -11.25 6.23
N GLU A 62 4.39 -12.45 6.76
CA GLU A 62 3.33 -13.46 6.84
C GLU A 62 2.15 -12.97 7.68
N SER A 63 2.44 -12.40 8.86
CA SER A 63 1.45 -11.76 9.73
C SER A 63 0.69 -10.65 8.99
N LEU A 64 1.40 -9.76 8.29
CA LEU A 64 0.80 -8.68 7.49
C LEU A 64 -0.17 -9.22 6.44
N LEU A 65 0.25 -10.26 5.71
CA LEU A 65 -0.57 -10.88 4.66
C LEU A 65 -1.80 -11.59 5.22
N GLU A 66 -1.73 -12.12 6.44
CA GLU A 66 -2.86 -12.72 7.15
C GLU A 66 -3.88 -11.66 7.58
N ILE A 67 -3.43 -10.54 8.16
CA ILE A 67 -4.35 -9.54 8.72
C ILE A 67 -4.95 -8.61 7.67
N THR A 68 -4.26 -8.34 6.56
CA THR A 68 -4.69 -7.36 5.54
C THR A 68 -6.11 -7.63 5.03
N PRO A 69 -6.49 -8.87 4.65
CA PRO A 69 -7.86 -9.18 4.22
C PRO A 69 -8.95 -8.87 5.26
N ARG A 70 -8.63 -8.89 6.56
CA ARG A 70 -9.63 -8.65 7.63
C ARG A 70 -10.17 -7.22 7.60
N TYR A 71 -9.40 -6.26 7.07
CA TYR A 71 -9.84 -4.88 6.90
C TYR A 71 -10.75 -4.67 5.67
N GLY A 72 -10.91 -5.69 4.81
CA GLY A 72 -11.45 -5.53 3.45
C GLY A 72 -12.87 -4.98 3.36
N ASN A 73 -13.78 -5.43 4.24
CA ASN A 73 -15.17 -4.98 4.23
C ASN A 73 -15.34 -3.53 4.74
N ASP A 74 -14.35 -3.03 5.46
CA ASP A 74 -14.40 -1.73 6.09
C ASP A 74 -13.56 -0.68 5.38
N THR A 75 -12.66 -1.11 4.49
CA THR A 75 -11.70 -0.27 3.76
C THR A 75 -12.23 0.19 2.41
N ASN A 76 -12.05 1.48 2.12
CA ASN A 76 -12.33 2.07 0.80
C ASN A 76 -11.10 2.75 0.18
N ILE A 77 -10.11 3.13 0.99
CA ILE A 77 -8.91 3.85 0.56
C ILE A 77 -7.69 3.05 1.03
N ILE A 78 -6.71 2.88 0.15
CA ILE A 78 -5.45 2.22 0.49
C ILE A 78 -4.29 3.17 0.25
N HIS A 79 -3.46 3.33 1.28
CA HIS A 79 -2.18 3.99 1.18
C HIS A 79 -1.07 2.95 1.35
N LEU A 80 -0.47 2.53 0.24
CA LEU A 80 0.66 1.62 0.26
C LEU A 80 1.96 2.43 0.25
N LYS A 81 2.85 2.15 1.20
CA LYS A 81 4.15 2.81 1.31
C LYS A 81 5.23 1.76 1.37
N MET A 82 6.34 2.03 0.71
CA MET A 82 7.51 1.18 0.70
C MET A 82 8.74 2.04 0.94
N THR A 83 9.51 1.74 1.98
CA THR A 83 10.72 2.50 2.34
C THR A 83 11.92 1.58 2.31
N SER A 84 12.97 1.95 1.58
CA SER A 84 14.21 1.18 1.49
C SER A 84 15.38 1.93 2.10
N LYS A 85 16.34 1.19 2.69
CA LYS A 85 17.65 1.73 3.11
C LYS A 85 18.44 2.25 1.92
N ALA A 86 19.54 2.98 2.17
CA ALA A 86 20.50 3.25 1.12
C ALA A 86 21.05 1.93 0.54
N PRO A 87 21.31 1.83 -0.78
CA PRO A 87 21.83 0.61 -1.41
C PRO A 87 23.10 0.04 -0.74
N GLU A 88 23.93 0.89 -0.14
CA GLU A 88 25.15 0.51 0.57
C GLU A 88 24.88 -0.19 1.91
N GLU A 89 23.75 0.10 2.54
CA GLU A 89 23.31 -0.46 3.81
C GLU A 89 22.32 -1.62 3.61
N ASP A 90 21.98 -1.88 2.34
CA ASP A 90 20.94 -2.80 1.94
C ASP A 90 21.50 -4.22 1.73
N ILE A 91 21.55 -4.98 2.82
CA ILE A 91 21.79 -6.42 2.76
C ILE A 91 20.46 -7.07 2.36
N GLN A 92 20.22 -7.21 1.06
CA GLN A 92 19.00 -7.85 0.54
C GLN A 92 18.98 -9.34 0.94
N CYS A 93 18.30 -9.65 2.04
CA CYS A 93 18.05 -11.00 2.51
C CYS A 93 16.69 -11.56 2.03
N ILE A 94 15.85 -10.71 1.46
CA ILE A 94 14.46 -11.00 1.06
C ILE A 94 14.16 -10.37 -0.31
N ASP A 95 13.26 -11.00 -1.07
CA ASP A 95 12.77 -10.45 -2.33
C ASP A 95 11.63 -9.45 -2.06
N ARG A 96 11.98 -8.17 -1.96
CA ARG A 96 11.02 -7.09 -1.71
C ARG A 96 9.99 -6.91 -2.81
N ARG A 97 10.35 -7.23 -4.06
CA ARG A 97 9.41 -7.15 -5.18
C ARG A 97 8.35 -8.23 -5.04
N ASP A 98 8.75 -9.43 -4.63
CA ASP A 98 7.84 -10.53 -4.34
C ASP A 98 6.92 -10.21 -3.15
N ILE A 99 7.46 -9.67 -2.05
CA ILE A 99 6.67 -9.18 -0.91
C ILE A 99 5.60 -8.18 -1.38
N LEU A 100 6.00 -7.19 -2.19
CA LEU A 100 5.06 -6.22 -2.75
C LEU A 100 4.00 -6.88 -3.64
N ALA A 101 4.37 -7.90 -4.41
CA ALA A 101 3.42 -8.67 -5.23
C ALA A 101 2.39 -9.41 -4.38
N GLN A 102 2.81 -10.06 -3.29
CA GLN A 102 1.90 -10.76 -2.37
C GLN A 102 0.93 -9.78 -1.69
N VAL A 103 1.41 -8.60 -1.29
CA VAL A 103 0.56 -7.54 -0.72
C VAL A 103 -0.45 -7.03 -1.76
N VAL A 104 0.00 -6.78 -3.00
CA VAL A 104 -0.88 -6.39 -4.12
C VAL A 104 -1.94 -7.45 -4.40
N GLU A 105 -1.61 -8.74 -4.27
CA GLU A 105 -2.59 -9.83 -4.39
C GLU A 105 -3.67 -9.76 -3.31
N LYS A 106 -3.29 -9.52 -2.04
CA LYS A 106 -4.28 -9.33 -0.95
C LYS A 106 -5.15 -8.12 -1.23
N ILE A 107 -4.57 -7.00 -1.67
CA ILE A 107 -5.27 -5.76 -2.01
C ILE A 107 -6.28 -6.00 -3.16
N ASN A 108 -5.88 -6.74 -4.18
CA ASN A 108 -6.74 -7.07 -5.32
C ASN A 108 -7.96 -7.89 -4.91
N ASN A 109 -7.95 -8.58 -3.77
CA ASN A 109 -9.11 -9.35 -3.30
C ASN A 109 -10.09 -8.53 -2.45
N LEU A 110 -9.82 -7.25 -2.20
CA LEU A 110 -10.69 -6.40 -1.38
C LEU A 110 -11.89 -5.87 -2.21
N PRO A 111 -13.12 -5.89 -1.65
CA PRO A 111 -14.34 -5.75 -2.44
C PRO A 111 -14.76 -4.31 -2.79
N HIS A 112 -14.27 -3.29 -2.06
CA HIS A 112 -14.86 -1.94 -2.10
C HIS A 112 -13.84 -0.80 -2.22
N ILE A 113 -12.65 -1.10 -2.75
CA ILE A 113 -11.58 -0.10 -2.88
C ILE A 113 -11.93 0.91 -3.97
N LYS A 114 -11.83 2.18 -3.60
CA LYS A 114 -12.14 3.34 -4.45
C LYS A 114 -10.90 4.11 -4.86
N GLU A 115 -9.88 4.09 -4.00
CA GLU A 115 -8.67 4.87 -4.18
C GLU A 115 -7.48 4.08 -3.65
N ILE A 116 -6.41 4.08 -4.43
CA ILE A 116 -5.12 3.54 -4.03
C ILE A 116 -4.05 4.58 -4.32
N SER A 117 -3.19 4.85 -3.35
CA SER A 117 -1.95 5.59 -3.54
C SER A 117 -0.77 4.71 -3.15
N PHE A 118 0.24 4.65 -4.00
CA PHE A 118 1.51 4.01 -3.71
C PHE A 118 2.63 5.04 -3.63
N VAL A 119 3.44 4.96 -2.57
CA VAL A 119 4.65 5.77 -2.42
C VAL A 119 5.84 4.84 -2.23
N ILE A 120 6.87 4.99 -3.06
CA ILE A 120 8.19 4.42 -2.77
C ILE A 120 9.15 5.52 -2.31
N ALA A 121 9.76 5.31 -1.15
CA ALA A 121 10.76 6.20 -0.57
C ALA A 121 12.15 5.54 -0.66
N VAL A 122 13.07 6.23 -1.33
CA VAL A 122 14.46 5.80 -1.56
C VAL A 122 15.44 6.88 -1.14
N ASP A 123 16.64 6.47 -0.74
CA ASP A 123 17.70 7.42 -0.33
C ASP A 123 18.16 8.31 -1.50
N ARG A 124 18.35 7.72 -2.67
CA ARG A 124 18.73 8.40 -3.91
C ARG A 124 18.07 7.73 -5.09
N PHE A 125 18.08 8.36 -6.26
CA PHE A 125 17.58 7.71 -7.48
C PHE A 125 18.41 6.46 -7.80
N ASN A 126 17.89 5.29 -7.46
CA ASN A 126 18.52 3.99 -7.70
C ASN A 126 17.51 3.05 -8.36
N TRP A 127 17.81 2.64 -9.59
CA TRP A 127 16.88 1.82 -10.37
C TRP A 127 16.61 0.44 -9.75
N LYS A 128 17.60 -0.19 -9.08
CA LYS A 128 17.42 -1.50 -8.40
C LYS A 128 16.50 -1.43 -7.19
N GLN A 129 16.23 -0.23 -6.67
CA GLN A 129 15.25 -0.03 -5.61
C GLN A 129 13.90 0.33 -6.21
N ILE A 130 13.90 1.17 -7.24
CA ILE A 130 12.69 1.61 -7.91
C ILE A 130 12.02 0.45 -8.67
N ASP A 131 12.77 -0.47 -9.27
CA ASP A 131 12.21 -1.60 -10.03
C ASP A 131 11.38 -2.58 -9.18
N THR A 132 11.63 -2.64 -7.87
CA THR A 132 10.80 -3.39 -6.92
C THR A 132 9.35 -2.91 -6.93
N ALA A 133 9.11 -1.62 -7.24
CA ALA A 133 7.77 -1.06 -7.41
C ALA A 133 7.00 -1.69 -8.58
N SER A 134 7.64 -2.38 -9.53
CA SER A 134 6.96 -2.94 -10.71
C SER A 134 5.75 -3.81 -10.37
N SER A 135 5.74 -4.49 -9.21
CA SER A 135 4.60 -5.29 -8.74
C SER A 135 3.31 -4.49 -8.57
N ILE A 136 3.35 -3.16 -8.39
CA ILE A 136 2.14 -2.33 -8.30
C ILE A 136 1.33 -2.28 -9.60
N TYR A 137 1.95 -2.57 -10.74
CA TYR A 137 1.24 -2.69 -12.02
C TYR A 137 0.35 -3.93 -12.12
N ARG A 138 0.36 -4.81 -11.10
CA ARG A 138 -0.60 -5.91 -10.95
C ARG A 138 -1.91 -5.50 -10.28
N LEU A 139 -2.03 -4.25 -9.80
CA LEU A 139 -3.28 -3.75 -9.24
C LEU A 139 -4.39 -3.80 -10.29
N LYS A 140 -5.53 -4.42 -9.95
CA LYS A 140 -6.69 -4.55 -10.84
C LYS A 140 -7.57 -3.29 -10.91
N PHE A 141 -7.23 -2.29 -10.11
CA PHE A 141 -8.00 -1.06 -9.96
C PHE A 141 -7.62 -0.08 -11.05
N VAL A 142 -8.62 0.59 -11.63
CA VAL A 142 -8.41 1.51 -12.77
C VAL A 142 -7.70 2.79 -12.31
N ASP A 143 -8.07 3.30 -11.14
CA ASP A 143 -7.56 4.55 -10.61
C ASP A 143 -6.66 4.31 -9.40
N TRP A 144 -5.35 4.47 -9.61
CA TRP A 144 -4.35 4.53 -8.56
C TRP A 144 -3.28 5.58 -8.87
N ALA A 145 -2.65 6.11 -7.83
CA ALA A 145 -1.56 7.06 -7.93
C ALA A 145 -0.24 6.40 -7.51
N PHE A 146 0.86 6.77 -8.18
CA PHE A 146 2.20 6.40 -7.78
C PHE A 146 3.05 7.64 -7.59
N GLU A 147 3.74 7.68 -6.46
CA GLU A 147 4.65 8.74 -6.07
C GLU A 147 6.02 8.16 -5.72
N LEU A 148 7.06 8.87 -6.12
CA LEU A 148 8.45 8.59 -5.79
C LEU A 148 8.94 9.68 -4.85
N LYS A 149 9.46 9.28 -3.69
CA LYS A 149 10.12 10.17 -2.74
C LYS A 149 11.61 9.83 -2.69
N ILE A 150 12.44 10.80 -3.06
CA ILE A 150 13.89 10.73 -2.86
C ILE A 150 14.20 11.46 -1.56
N LYS A 151 15.12 10.95 -0.74
CA LYS A 151 15.53 11.60 0.52
C LYS A 151 15.90 13.06 0.29
N ASP A 152 15.50 13.90 1.25
CA ASP A 152 15.67 15.36 1.23
C ASP A 152 14.99 16.09 0.06
N GLY A 153 14.29 15.36 -0.82
CA GLY A 153 13.50 15.90 -1.93
C GLY A 153 12.00 15.90 -1.66
N GLU A 154 11.27 16.63 -2.51
CA GLU A 154 9.82 16.57 -2.54
C GLU A 154 9.33 15.24 -3.10
N THR A 155 8.17 14.80 -2.62
CA THR A 155 7.46 13.67 -3.19
C THR A 155 6.96 14.02 -4.59
N GLN A 156 7.34 13.24 -5.60
CA GLN A 156 6.97 13.49 -7.00
C GLN A 156 6.01 12.44 -7.51
N LYS A 157 4.92 12.88 -8.14
CA LYS A 157 4.01 11.96 -8.84
C LYS A 157 4.68 11.37 -10.07
N VAL A 158 4.66 10.05 -10.19
CA VAL A 158 5.05 9.33 -11.40
C VAL A 158 3.90 9.44 -12.40
N LEU A 159 4.11 10.23 -13.45
CA LEU A 159 3.11 10.44 -14.49
C LEU A 159 3.02 9.23 -15.42
N SER A 160 1.82 8.97 -15.95
CA SER A 160 1.61 8.01 -17.04
C SER A 160 2.56 8.30 -18.19
N ASP A 161 3.14 7.26 -18.78
CA ASP A 161 4.06 7.34 -19.92
C ASP A 161 5.39 8.07 -19.64
N SER A 162 5.63 8.50 -18.40
CA SER A 162 6.95 8.94 -17.97
C SER A 162 7.98 7.83 -18.16
N ARG A 163 9.27 8.20 -18.14
CA ARG A 163 10.35 7.21 -18.27
C ARG A 163 10.25 6.10 -17.21
N VAL A 164 10.03 6.48 -15.95
CA VAL A 164 9.88 5.56 -14.82
C VAL A 164 8.67 4.64 -15.04
N ASP A 165 7.51 5.18 -15.40
CA ASP A 165 6.29 4.39 -15.65
C ASP A 165 6.51 3.36 -16.77
N ARG A 166 7.08 3.77 -17.91
CA ARG A 166 7.34 2.87 -19.04
C ARG A 166 8.33 1.76 -18.71
N GLU A 167 9.41 2.08 -18.00
CA GLU A 167 10.43 1.12 -17.60
C GLU A 167 9.86 0.09 -16.60
N LEU A 168 9.09 0.52 -15.59
CA LEU A 168 8.45 -0.40 -14.64
C LEU A 168 7.41 -1.32 -15.30
N ARG A 169 6.58 -0.79 -16.21
CA ARG A 169 5.66 -1.60 -17.03
C ARG A 169 6.41 -2.61 -17.89
N ALA A 170 7.60 -2.29 -18.37
CA ALA A 170 8.42 -3.21 -19.16
C ALA A 170 8.99 -4.33 -18.28
N VAL A 171 9.44 -4.02 -17.06
CA VAL A 171 9.87 -5.02 -16.06
C VAL A 171 8.73 -6.00 -15.78
N GLU A 172 7.54 -5.49 -15.43
CA GLU A 172 6.40 -6.34 -15.10
C GLU A 172 5.98 -7.22 -16.29
N ARG A 173 5.89 -6.65 -17.49
CA ARG A 173 5.58 -7.43 -18.71
C ARG A 173 6.59 -8.54 -18.95
N LYS A 174 7.89 -8.26 -18.83
CA LYS A 174 8.93 -9.27 -19.05
C LYS A 174 8.76 -10.46 -18.10
N LEU A 175 8.46 -10.19 -16.83
CA LEU A 175 8.29 -11.22 -15.81
C LEU A 175 7.02 -12.05 -16.04
N GLN A 176 5.93 -11.43 -16.49
CA GLN A 176 4.72 -12.16 -16.87
C GLN A 176 4.95 -13.14 -18.03
N HIS A 177 5.76 -12.75 -19.02
CA HIS A 177 6.11 -13.64 -20.14
C HIS A 177 7.04 -14.79 -19.74
N GLN A 178 7.84 -14.62 -18.68
CA GLN A 178 8.75 -15.66 -18.18
C GLN A 178 8.07 -16.69 -17.28
N ALA A 179 6.89 -16.37 -16.76
CA ALA A 179 6.09 -17.25 -15.91
C ALA A 179 5.07 -18.11 -16.68
N MET A 180 4.97 -17.92 -18.01
CA MET A 180 4.15 -18.72 -18.93
C MET A 180 5.01 -19.80 -19.61
#